data_AF-A0A2P4YMY4-F1
#
_entry.id   AF-A0A2P4YMY4-F1
#
_cell.length_a   1.000
_cell.length_b   1.000
_cell.length_c   1.000
_cell.angle_alpha   90.00
_cell.angle_beta   90.00
_cell.angle_gamma   90.00
#
_symmetry.space_group_name_H-M   'P 1'
#
loop_
_entity.id
_entity.type
_entity.pdbx_description
1 polymer ?
#
loop_
_entity_poly.entity_id
_entity_poly.type
_entity_poly.pdbx_seq_one_letter_code
_entity_poly.pdbx_strand_id
1 'polypeptide(L)'
;MLRWRLEIEEFGPELHYVKGENNVIADTLSRLPRADDSDAQQQEPLVAVAVMDLTTLSTVDLREIARCQKRDGTATLKSATAKEINGVELQVDSNTGRIITPSSLQTPIIAAYHEWLIHPGVAAMLKTMQNTLTWTGMARDVVKYVRSCLICTKNKHPTVKHGKLSEKTVVTRPWFEVAIDPIGPYGKQKLSAVTMIDTTTRLAEMQAVADAFSDETSYLFDRLWLCRYPRPGRVMYDQGTEFKKEFVELLESYGIAAVPTTTRNPQANSIIERLHRVIRDKMRAQEIVTHDDWENFLHNATFALRAVHSMLSVSPAQATFGRDMIFSVEHTTDWHAQHARNIEQVRKNNLRENAGRRA
;
A
#
# COMPACT_ATOMS: atom_id res chain seq x y z
N MET A 1 6.88 40.45 9.18
CA MET A 1 5.57 40.80 8.59
C MET A 1 5.63 41.09 7.07
N LEU A 2 6.62 40.59 6.31
CA LEU A 2 6.70 40.78 4.85
C LEU A 2 6.43 39.49 4.03
N ARG A 3 6.48 38.31 4.68
CA ARG A 3 6.37 37.00 4.01
C ARG A 3 4.98 36.68 3.45
N TRP A 4 3.92 37.15 4.11
CA TRP A 4 2.53 36.77 3.80
C TRP A 4 1.73 37.91 3.17
N ARG A 5 2.37 39.06 2.90
CA ARG A 5 1.68 40.27 2.44
C ARG A 5 0.97 40.04 1.11
N LEU A 6 1.65 39.45 0.14
CA LEU A 6 1.13 39.25 -1.22
C LEU A 6 -0.05 38.26 -1.27
N GLU A 7 -0.02 37.21 -0.43
CA GLU A 7 -1.12 36.24 -0.35
C GLU A 7 -2.36 36.82 0.34
N ILE A 8 -2.16 37.70 1.32
CA ILE A 8 -3.26 38.32 2.07
C ILE A 8 -3.89 39.47 1.28
N GLU A 9 -3.11 40.15 0.42
CA GLU A 9 -3.56 41.28 -0.42
C GLU A 9 -4.56 40.86 -1.52
N GLU A 10 -4.54 39.60 -1.96
CA GLU A 10 -5.53 39.03 -2.92
C GLU A 10 -6.97 39.07 -2.37
N PHE A 11 -7.14 39.10 -1.05
CA PHE A 11 -8.44 39.11 -0.38
C PHE A 11 -8.96 40.52 -0.05
N GLY A 12 -8.26 41.58 -0.48
CA GLY A 12 -8.64 42.97 -0.22
C GLY A 12 -8.92 43.31 1.26
N PRO A 13 -8.03 42.93 2.20
CA PRO A 13 -8.32 43.03 3.62
C PRO A 13 -8.28 44.48 4.11
N GLU A 14 -9.24 44.84 4.95
CA GLU A 14 -9.23 46.12 5.64
C GLU A 14 -8.34 46.02 6.90
N LEU A 15 -7.22 46.75 6.90
CA LEU A 15 -6.25 46.73 7.99
C LEU A 15 -6.65 47.74 9.07
N HIS A 16 -7.22 47.25 10.17
CA HIS A 16 -7.47 48.06 11.35
C HIS A 16 -6.31 48.00 12.32
N TYR A 17 -5.72 49.16 12.62
CA TYR A 17 -4.70 49.27 13.65
C TYR A 17 -5.33 49.10 15.05
N VAL A 18 -4.76 48.19 15.84
CA VAL A 18 -5.10 48.02 17.26
C VAL A 18 -3.88 48.40 18.08
N LYS A 19 -4.03 49.41 18.94
CA LYS A 19 -2.97 49.83 19.88
C LYS A 19 -2.62 48.65 20.80
N GLY A 20 -1.33 48.44 21.08
CA GLY A 20 -0.84 47.24 21.79
C GLY A 20 -1.55 46.95 23.12
N GLU A 21 -1.89 47.97 23.91
CA GLU A 21 -2.66 47.87 25.16
C GLU A 21 -4.04 47.20 24.98
N ASN A 22 -4.62 47.30 23.78
CA ASN A 22 -5.92 46.74 23.43
C ASN A 22 -5.80 45.41 22.65
N ASN A 23 -4.59 44.97 22.32
CA ASN A 23 -4.34 43.72 21.58
C ASN A 23 -4.12 42.54 22.54
N VAL A 24 -5.08 42.36 23.47
CA VAL A 24 -5.01 41.41 24.59
C VAL A 24 -4.83 39.97 24.10
N ILE A 25 -5.38 39.62 22.93
CA ILE A 25 -5.32 38.26 22.36
C ILE A 25 -3.90 37.90 21.91
N ALA A 26 -3.19 38.82 21.26
CA ALA A 26 -1.81 38.57 20.86
C ALA A 26 -0.87 38.50 22.07
N ASP A 27 -1.11 39.36 23.08
CA ASP A 27 -0.30 39.39 24.30
C ASP A 27 -0.51 38.11 25.14
N THR A 28 -1.75 37.62 25.28
CA THR A 28 -2.06 36.34 25.96
C THR A 28 -1.44 35.12 25.27
N LEU A 29 -1.43 35.06 23.94
CA LEU A 29 -0.78 33.96 23.20
C LEU A 29 0.75 34.01 23.27
N SER A 30 1.34 35.20 23.45
CA SER A 30 2.79 35.35 23.62
C SER A 30 3.29 35.03 25.04
N ARG A 31 2.38 35.01 26.02
CA ARG A 31 2.66 34.85 27.46
C ARG A 31 2.06 33.58 28.05
N LEU A 32 1.96 32.50 27.27
CA LEU A 32 1.71 31.17 27.84
C LEU A 32 2.77 30.92 28.95
N PRO A 33 2.36 30.64 30.20
CA PRO A 33 3.30 30.40 31.29
C PRO A 33 4.19 29.22 30.91
N ARG A 34 5.51 29.46 30.80
CA ARG A 34 6.46 28.37 30.93
C ARG A 34 6.41 27.97 32.39
N ALA A 35 6.00 26.73 32.67
CA ALA A 35 6.10 26.18 34.01
C ALA A 35 7.55 26.31 34.47
N ASP A 36 7.76 26.81 35.68
CA ASP A 36 9.07 27.03 36.28
C ASP A 36 9.89 25.73 36.29
N ASP A 37 11.17 25.83 35.90
CA ASP A 37 12.17 24.77 35.72
C ASP A 37 12.67 24.16 37.06
N SER A 38 11.81 24.00 38.06
CA SER A 38 12.16 23.32 39.31
C SER A 38 11.01 22.45 39.78
N ASP A 39 11.26 21.13 39.86
CA ASP A 39 10.38 20.03 40.29
C ASP A 39 9.48 19.36 39.25
N ALA A 40 9.90 19.31 37.98
CA ALA A 40 9.50 18.22 37.09
C ALA A 40 10.52 17.07 37.20
N GLN A 41 10.28 16.13 38.12
CA GLN A 41 10.72 14.76 37.90
C GLN A 41 10.26 14.39 36.49
N GLN A 42 11.23 14.05 35.63
CA GLN A 42 11.02 13.65 34.24
C GLN A 42 10.05 12.47 34.17
N GLN A 43 8.75 12.73 34.18
CA GLN A 43 7.79 11.89 33.49
C GLN A 43 7.80 12.36 32.06
N GLU A 44 8.68 11.75 31.26
CA GLU A 44 8.56 11.81 29.83
C GLU A 44 7.11 11.50 29.45
N PRO A 45 6.46 12.31 28.59
CA PRO A 45 5.25 11.85 27.96
C PRO A 45 5.64 10.59 27.18
N LEU A 46 5.15 9.42 27.63
CA LEU A 46 5.15 8.17 26.87
C LEU A 46 4.29 8.35 25.61
N VAL A 47 4.76 9.17 24.68
CA VAL A 47 4.49 9.04 23.27
C VAL A 47 5.79 8.53 22.71
N ALA A 48 5.99 7.22 22.85
CA ALA A 48 6.97 6.50 22.06
C ALA A 48 6.59 6.68 20.58
N VAL A 49 7.03 7.77 19.97
CA VAL A 49 7.41 7.75 18.56
C VAL A 49 8.64 6.86 18.55
N ALA A 50 8.40 5.56 18.49
CA ALA A 50 9.46 4.60 18.31
C ALA A 50 10.13 4.98 16.99
N VAL A 51 11.29 5.61 17.07
CA VAL A 51 12.32 5.38 16.07
C VAL A 51 12.57 3.86 16.17
N MET A 52 11.86 3.10 15.35
CA MET A 52 11.89 1.64 15.38
C MET A 52 13.27 1.21 14.92
N ASP A 53 14.12 0.97 15.91
CA ASP A 53 15.39 0.27 15.80
C ASP A 53 15.20 -1.04 15.02
N LEU A 54 16.23 -1.49 14.29
CA LEU A 54 16.22 -2.68 13.40
C LEU A 54 15.74 -4.01 14.05
N THR A 55 15.42 -3.99 15.33
CA THR A 55 14.70 -5.00 16.12
C THR A 55 13.35 -5.44 15.55
N THR A 56 12.75 -4.74 14.57
CA THR A 56 11.45 -5.16 14.01
C THR A 56 11.53 -6.46 13.22
N LEU A 57 12.67 -6.75 12.59
CA LEU A 57 12.87 -7.99 11.82
C LEU A 57 12.77 -9.23 12.71
N SER A 58 13.21 -9.15 13.98
CA SER A 58 13.16 -10.32 14.89
C SER A 58 11.73 -10.66 15.33
N THR A 59 10.83 -9.66 15.38
CA THR A 59 9.45 -9.88 15.84
C THR A 59 8.57 -10.56 14.81
N VAL A 60 8.95 -10.50 13.52
CA VAL A 60 8.30 -11.20 12.41
C VAL A 60 9.19 -12.37 11.93
N ASP A 61 9.83 -13.07 12.88
CA ASP A 61 10.58 -14.31 12.67
C ASP A 61 9.79 -15.49 13.25
N LEU A 62 9.62 -16.56 12.44
CA LEU A 62 9.00 -17.81 12.88
C LEU A 62 9.68 -18.38 14.14
N ARG A 63 11.01 -18.24 14.26
CA ARG A 63 11.77 -18.74 15.41
C ARG A 63 11.42 -17.99 16.68
N GLU A 64 11.24 -16.67 16.59
CA GLU A 64 10.89 -15.84 17.73
C GLU A 64 9.44 -16.09 18.16
N ILE A 65 8.53 -16.28 17.19
CA ILE A 65 7.17 -16.71 17.47
C ILE A 65 7.17 -18.06 18.20
N ALA A 66 7.93 -19.04 17.72
CA ALA A 66 8.02 -20.36 18.36
C ALA A 66 8.58 -20.28 19.80
N ARG A 67 9.61 -19.45 20.03
CA ARG A 67 10.15 -19.20 21.38
C ARG A 67 9.10 -18.59 22.30
N CYS A 68 8.39 -17.56 21.83
CA CYS A 68 7.35 -16.91 22.61
C CYS A 68 6.14 -17.84 22.85
N GLN A 69 5.78 -18.71 21.92
CA GLN A 69 4.74 -19.73 22.12
C GLN A 69 5.10 -20.70 23.25
N LYS A 70 6.37 -21.13 23.35
CA LYS A 70 6.85 -22.01 24.42
C LYS A 70 6.86 -21.31 25.78
N ARG A 71 7.20 -20.02 25.82
CA ARG A 71 7.28 -19.22 27.05
C ARG A 71 5.91 -18.78 27.57
N ASP A 72 5.08 -18.22 26.70
CA ASP A 72 3.84 -17.53 27.07
C ASP A 72 2.62 -18.48 27.01
N GLY A 73 2.78 -19.65 26.37
CA GLY A 73 1.69 -20.58 26.07
C GLY A 73 0.76 -20.10 24.95
N THR A 74 -0.16 -20.97 24.51
CA THR A 74 -1.11 -20.70 23.40
C THR A 74 -2.56 -20.58 23.86
N ALA A 75 -2.78 -20.17 25.11
CA ALA A 75 -4.07 -20.17 25.80
C ALA A 75 -5.18 -19.33 25.13
N THR A 76 -4.84 -18.51 24.12
CA THR A 76 -5.77 -17.63 23.42
C THR A 76 -6.66 -18.34 22.41
N LEU A 77 -6.39 -19.58 22.01
CA LEU A 77 -7.20 -20.33 21.04
C LEU A 77 -7.57 -21.72 21.57
N LYS A 78 -8.86 -22.08 21.44
CA LYS A 78 -9.42 -23.35 21.94
C LYS A 78 -8.99 -24.57 21.13
N SER A 79 -8.34 -24.38 19.97
CA SER A 79 -7.96 -25.46 19.06
C SER A 79 -6.59 -25.16 18.46
N ALA A 80 -5.56 -25.76 19.03
CA ALA A 80 -4.17 -25.60 18.59
C ALA A 80 -3.56 -26.98 18.25
N THR A 81 -2.79 -27.03 17.17
CA THR A 81 -1.97 -28.20 16.80
C THR A 81 -0.54 -27.77 16.51
N ALA A 82 0.43 -28.65 16.79
CA ALA A 82 1.79 -28.45 16.32
C ALA A 82 1.89 -28.67 14.79
N LYS A 83 2.62 -27.80 14.10
CA LYS A 83 2.93 -27.91 12.68
C LYS A 83 4.32 -27.35 12.42
N GLU A 84 5.11 -28.08 11.63
CA GLU A 84 6.38 -27.58 11.13
C GLU A 84 6.16 -26.65 9.94
N ILE A 85 6.74 -25.46 10.00
CA ILE A 85 6.74 -24.48 8.91
C ILE A 85 8.19 -24.00 8.73
N ASN A 86 8.78 -24.29 7.56
CA ASN A 86 10.16 -23.94 7.22
C ASN A 86 11.19 -24.39 8.28
N GLY A 87 11.07 -25.63 8.78
CA GLY A 87 11.98 -26.17 9.80
C GLY A 87 11.77 -25.61 11.22
N VAL A 88 10.66 -24.87 11.45
CA VAL A 88 10.30 -24.36 12.77
C VAL A 88 8.97 -24.98 13.20
N GLU A 89 8.97 -25.69 14.33
CA GLU A 89 7.76 -26.22 14.95
C GLU A 89 6.98 -25.10 15.63
N LEU A 90 5.74 -24.89 15.18
CA LEU A 90 4.85 -23.83 15.62
C LEU A 90 3.50 -24.40 16.03
N GLN A 91 2.83 -23.73 16.95
CA GLN A 91 1.43 -23.95 17.22
C GLN A 91 0.58 -23.15 16.23
N VAL A 92 -0.33 -23.85 15.55
CA VAL A 92 -1.25 -23.29 14.56
C VAL A 92 -2.70 -23.57 14.97
N ASP A 93 -3.62 -22.72 14.54
CA ASP A 93 -5.06 -22.95 14.71
C ASP A 93 -5.49 -24.16 13.85
N SER A 94 -6.12 -25.16 14.47
CA SER A 94 -6.43 -26.43 13.80
C SER A 94 -7.39 -26.28 12.61
N ASN A 95 -8.25 -25.26 12.62
CA ASN A 95 -9.27 -25.07 11.60
C ASN A 95 -8.72 -24.33 10.37
N THR A 96 -7.85 -23.35 10.60
CA THR A 96 -7.38 -22.43 9.56
C THR A 96 -5.93 -22.68 9.16
N GLY A 97 -5.16 -23.42 9.96
CA GLY A 97 -3.72 -23.65 9.75
C GLY A 97 -2.85 -22.42 9.95
N ARG A 98 -3.41 -21.32 10.48
CA ARG A 98 -2.71 -20.05 10.72
C ARG A 98 -1.89 -20.12 12.01
N ILE A 99 -0.75 -19.47 12.01
CA ILE A 99 0.16 -19.41 13.15
C ILE A 99 -0.49 -18.62 14.29
N ILE A 100 -0.52 -19.24 15.47
CA ILE A 100 -1.07 -18.61 16.68
C ILE A 100 -0.05 -17.60 17.20
N THR A 101 -0.40 -16.31 17.20
CA THR A 101 0.52 -15.25 17.63
C THR A 101 0.47 -15.03 19.16
N PRO A 102 1.60 -15.20 19.88
CA PRO A 102 1.69 -14.91 21.31
C PRO A 102 1.38 -13.45 21.64
N SER A 103 0.74 -13.19 22.78
CA SER A 103 0.32 -11.84 23.18
C SER A 103 1.44 -10.82 23.21
N SER A 104 2.65 -11.24 23.59
CA SER A 104 3.85 -10.39 23.61
C SER A 104 4.27 -9.88 22.23
N LEU A 105 3.97 -10.63 21.16
CA LEU A 105 4.36 -10.30 19.79
C LEU A 105 3.23 -9.65 18.97
N GLN A 106 1.99 -9.64 19.44
CA GLN A 106 0.84 -9.11 18.69
C GLN A 106 1.05 -7.64 18.31
N THR A 107 1.29 -6.74 19.28
CA THR A 107 1.51 -5.31 18.98
C THR A 107 2.77 -5.05 18.14
N PRO A 108 3.94 -5.65 18.45
CA PRO A 108 5.13 -5.51 17.60
C PRO A 108 4.91 -5.95 16.15
N ILE A 109 4.26 -7.10 15.92
CA ILE A 109 3.97 -7.59 14.57
C ILE A 109 2.99 -6.65 13.84
N ILE A 110 1.95 -6.16 14.53
CA ILE A 110 1.05 -5.15 13.96
C ILE A 110 1.85 -3.92 13.53
N ALA A 111 2.75 -3.40 14.37
CA ALA A 111 3.59 -2.26 14.05
C ALA A 111 4.49 -2.52 12.83
N ALA A 112 5.15 -3.68 12.78
CA ALA A 112 6.00 -4.09 11.65
C ALA A 112 5.21 -4.14 10.33
N TYR A 113 4.05 -4.80 10.33
CA TYR A 113 3.17 -4.84 9.16
C TYR A 113 2.69 -3.43 8.76
N HIS A 114 2.40 -2.57 9.73
CA HIS A 114 1.93 -1.22 9.43
C HIS A 114 3.00 -0.39 8.72
N GLU A 115 4.26 -0.53 9.16
CA GLU A 115 5.40 0.20 8.60
C GLU A 115 5.83 -0.37 7.24
N TRP A 116 6.12 -1.67 7.17
CA TRP A 116 6.61 -2.33 5.94
C TRP A 116 5.63 -2.24 4.77
N LEU A 117 4.34 -2.16 5.09
CA LEU A 117 3.29 -2.07 4.09
C LEU A 117 2.89 -0.63 3.80
N ILE A 118 3.61 0.36 4.33
CA ILE A 118 3.37 1.80 4.14
C ILE A 118 1.94 2.16 4.52
N HIS A 119 1.66 2.07 5.82
CA HIS A 119 0.43 2.52 6.47
C HIS A 119 -0.88 2.03 5.82
N PRO A 120 -1.06 0.71 5.61
CA PRO A 120 -2.28 0.18 5.02
C PRO A 120 -3.48 0.44 5.93
N GLY A 121 -4.64 0.68 5.32
CA GLY A 121 -5.90 0.76 6.06
C GLY A 121 -6.28 -0.58 6.72
N VAL A 122 -7.12 -0.51 7.75
CA VAL A 122 -7.56 -1.66 8.58
C VAL A 122 -7.92 -2.91 7.78
N ALA A 123 -8.76 -2.77 6.75
CA ALA A 123 -9.25 -3.92 5.99
C ALA A 123 -8.12 -4.63 5.22
N ALA A 124 -7.19 -3.86 4.65
CA ALA A 124 -6.06 -4.41 3.92
C ALA A 124 -5.04 -5.06 4.87
N MET A 125 -4.80 -4.43 6.01
CA MET A 125 -3.91 -4.95 7.05
C MET A 125 -4.42 -6.27 7.62
N LEU A 126 -5.70 -6.31 8.05
CA LEU A 126 -6.31 -7.54 8.57
C LEU A 126 -6.26 -8.67 7.58
N LYS A 127 -6.67 -8.42 6.34
CA LYS A 127 -6.69 -9.43 5.28
C LYS A 127 -5.31 -10.04 5.06
N THR A 128 -4.28 -9.20 5.02
CA THR A 128 -2.90 -9.63 4.75
C THR A 128 -2.36 -10.45 5.92
N MET A 129 -2.52 -9.95 7.15
CA MET A 129 -2.04 -10.68 8.33
C MET A 129 -2.78 -12.02 8.51
N GLN A 130 -4.09 -12.05 8.23
CA GLN A 130 -4.91 -13.27 8.30
C GLN A 130 -4.58 -14.30 7.21
N ASN A 131 -3.68 -14.03 6.28
CA ASN A 131 -3.18 -15.08 5.40
C ASN A 131 -2.30 -16.07 6.16
N THR A 132 -1.62 -15.61 7.23
CA THR A 132 -0.59 -16.40 7.92
C THR A 132 -0.79 -16.47 9.43
N LEU A 133 -1.28 -15.40 10.05
CA LEU A 133 -1.34 -15.24 11.50
C LEU A 133 -2.77 -15.23 12.03
N THR A 134 -2.93 -15.58 13.30
CA THR A 134 -4.21 -15.48 14.01
C THR A 134 -4.05 -15.35 15.53
N TRP A 135 -4.96 -14.62 16.16
CA TRP A 135 -5.16 -14.60 17.61
C TRP A 135 -6.57 -14.09 17.95
N THR A 136 -7.02 -14.37 19.17
CA THR A 136 -8.30 -13.87 19.67
C THR A 136 -8.25 -12.35 19.86
N GLY A 137 -9.13 -11.62 19.16
CA GLY A 137 -9.17 -10.16 19.23
C GLY A 137 -8.40 -9.44 18.12
N MET A 138 -7.75 -10.16 17.20
CA MET A 138 -6.96 -9.60 16.10
C MET A 138 -7.59 -8.41 15.36
N ALA A 139 -8.87 -8.52 14.99
CA ALA A 139 -9.61 -7.44 14.35
C ALA A 139 -9.64 -6.16 15.19
N ARG A 140 -9.88 -6.30 16.50
CA ARG A 140 -9.94 -5.19 17.46
C ARG A 140 -8.58 -4.53 17.60
N ASP A 141 -7.52 -5.32 17.72
CA ASP A 141 -6.17 -4.81 17.97
C ASP A 141 -5.62 -4.05 16.75
N VAL A 142 -5.81 -4.59 15.55
CA VAL A 142 -5.45 -3.90 14.30
C VAL A 142 -6.26 -2.61 14.12
N VAL A 143 -7.57 -2.64 14.40
CA VAL A 143 -8.40 -1.42 14.36
C VAL A 143 -7.88 -0.37 15.33
N LYS A 144 -7.56 -0.77 16.57
CA LYS A 144 -7.05 0.12 17.60
C LYS A 144 -5.75 0.77 17.15
N TYR A 145 -4.79 -0.03 16.66
CA TYR A 145 -3.47 0.45 16.24
C TYR A 145 -3.53 1.41 15.05
N VAL A 146 -4.22 1.02 13.97
CA VAL A 146 -4.32 1.86 12.76
C VAL A 146 -5.04 3.17 13.04
N ARG A 147 -6.05 3.16 13.93
CA ARG A 147 -6.77 4.39 14.32
C ARG A 147 -5.96 5.30 15.25
N SER A 148 -4.99 4.77 16.00
CA SER A 148 -4.06 5.57 16.80
C SER A 148 -2.88 6.12 16.00
N CYS A 149 -2.66 5.65 14.76
CA CYS A 149 -1.56 6.14 13.94
C CYS A 149 -1.79 7.61 13.53
N LEU A 150 -0.87 8.49 13.92
CA LEU A 150 -0.92 9.91 13.62
C LEU A 150 -0.77 10.20 12.12
N ILE A 151 0.10 9.46 11.42
CA ILE A 151 0.30 9.59 9.97
C ILE A 151 -1.00 9.25 9.24
N CYS A 152 -1.62 8.10 9.55
CA CYS A 152 -2.91 7.73 8.98
C CYS A 152 -4.02 8.72 9.31
N THR A 153 -4.05 9.24 10.54
CA THR A 153 -5.09 10.17 10.99
C THR A 153 -5.00 11.51 10.27
N LYS A 154 -3.77 12.05 10.10
CA LYS A 154 -3.52 13.29 9.35
C LYS A 154 -3.86 13.14 7.86
N ASN A 155 -3.57 11.98 7.27
CA ASN A 155 -3.78 11.72 5.84
C ASN A 155 -5.19 11.20 5.51
N LYS A 156 -6.09 11.10 6.49
CA LYS A 156 -7.43 10.57 6.30
C LYS A 156 -8.33 11.61 5.64
N HIS A 157 -8.66 11.39 4.37
CA HIS A 157 -9.63 12.22 3.67
C HIS A 157 -10.94 11.47 3.42
N PRO A 158 -12.10 12.12 3.55
CA PRO A 158 -13.36 11.58 3.06
C PRO A 158 -13.26 11.32 1.56
N THR A 159 -13.52 10.10 1.12
CA THR A 159 -13.66 9.79 -0.30
C THR A 159 -15.11 10.01 -0.71
N VAL A 160 -15.37 11.07 -1.47
CA VAL A 160 -16.63 11.22 -2.20
C VAL A 160 -16.51 10.44 -3.51
N LYS A 161 -17.49 9.60 -3.82
CA LYS A 161 -17.49 8.78 -5.05
C LYS A 161 -18.49 9.35 -6.06
N HIS A 162 -18.06 9.59 -7.30
CA HIS A 162 -18.90 10.02 -8.42
C HIS A 162 -18.75 9.07 -9.63
N GLY A 163 -19.78 8.96 -10.48
CA GLY A 163 -19.74 8.28 -11.79
C GLY A 163 -20.29 6.85 -11.85
N LYS A 164 -20.95 6.47 -12.96
CA LYS A 164 -21.42 5.10 -13.22
C LYS A 164 -20.24 4.20 -13.64
N LEU A 165 -20.08 3.04 -13.02
CA LEU A 165 -19.10 2.04 -13.44
C LEU A 165 -19.69 1.20 -14.58
N SER A 166 -18.89 0.96 -15.63
CA SER A 166 -19.22 -0.01 -16.67
C SER A 166 -19.21 -1.44 -16.12
N GLU A 167 -19.97 -2.33 -16.76
CA GLU A 167 -19.87 -3.77 -16.50
C GLU A 167 -18.44 -4.24 -16.78
N LYS A 168 -17.79 -4.78 -15.75
CA LYS A 168 -16.44 -5.33 -15.87
C LYS A 168 -16.55 -6.82 -16.15
N THR A 169 -16.17 -7.23 -17.36
CA THR A 169 -15.86 -8.65 -17.59
C THR A 169 -14.63 -8.98 -16.75
N VAL A 170 -14.68 -10.03 -15.95
CA VAL A 170 -13.51 -10.46 -15.14
C VAL A 170 -12.82 -11.55 -15.92
N VAL A 171 -11.81 -11.25 -16.71
CA VAL A 171 -10.92 -12.31 -17.25
C VAL A 171 -9.86 -12.63 -16.20
N THR A 172 -9.62 -13.90 -15.92
CA THR A 172 -8.60 -14.38 -14.98
C THR A 172 -7.67 -15.32 -15.75
N ARG A 173 -6.56 -14.77 -16.23
CA ARG A 173 -5.53 -15.53 -16.94
C ARG A 173 -4.17 -14.96 -16.52
N PRO A 174 -3.54 -15.54 -15.48
CA PRO A 174 -2.23 -15.11 -15.01
C PRO A 174 -1.23 -15.03 -16.16
N TRP A 175 -0.37 -14.01 -16.16
CA TRP A 175 0.71 -13.83 -17.10
C TRP A 175 0.31 -13.53 -18.54
N PHE A 176 -0.98 -13.42 -18.86
CA PHE A 176 -1.41 -13.23 -20.24
C PHE A 176 -1.43 -11.75 -20.64
N GLU A 177 -1.82 -10.86 -19.73
CA GLU A 177 -1.99 -9.44 -19.98
C GLU A 177 -1.27 -8.62 -18.93
N VAL A 178 -0.32 -7.80 -19.39
CA VAL A 178 0.42 -6.83 -18.58
C VAL A 178 -0.03 -5.43 -19.00
N ALA A 179 -0.29 -4.57 -18.03
CA ALA A 179 -0.48 -3.14 -18.27
C ALA A 179 0.78 -2.38 -17.88
N ILE A 180 1.22 -1.45 -18.71
CA ILE A 180 2.35 -0.55 -18.48
C ILE A 180 1.91 0.89 -18.68
N ASP A 181 2.34 1.78 -17.78
CA ASP A 181 1.95 3.18 -17.79
C ASP A 181 2.95 3.98 -16.92
N PRO A 182 3.47 5.13 -17.38
CA PRO A 182 4.23 6.01 -16.51
C PRO A 182 3.35 6.67 -15.43
N ILE A 183 4.01 7.08 -14.35
CA ILE A 183 3.44 7.92 -13.29
C ILE A 183 4.31 9.15 -13.07
N GLY A 184 3.68 10.22 -12.61
CA GLY A 184 4.32 11.52 -12.45
C GLY A 184 4.11 12.39 -13.69
N PRO A 185 4.91 13.46 -13.85
CA PRO A 185 5.87 13.96 -12.86
C PRO A 185 5.19 14.48 -11.58
N TYR A 186 5.80 14.22 -10.43
CA TYR A 186 5.33 14.72 -9.13
C TYR A 186 6.27 15.76 -8.53
N GLY A 187 5.67 16.78 -7.90
CA GLY A 187 6.42 17.82 -7.18
C GLY A 187 7.29 18.69 -8.08
N LYS A 188 8.15 19.50 -7.46
CA LYS A 188 9.07 20.40 -8.18
C LYS A 188 10.24 19.64 -8.81
N GLN A 189 10.58 18.48 -8.24
CA GLN A 189 11.65 17.60 -8.66
C GLN A 189 11.27 16.73 -9.86
N LYS A 190 10.01 16.82 -10.34
CA LYS A 190 9.49 16.06 -11.48
C LYS A 190 9.69 14.55 -11.33
N LEU A 191 9.44 14.03 -10.14
CA LEU A 191 9.61 12.61 -9.81
C LEU A 191 8.68 11.76 -10.67
N SER A 192 9.25 10.86 -11.47
CA SER A 192 8.52 10.03 -12.42
C SER A 192 8.97 8.58 -12.31
N ALA A 193 8.11 7.66 -12.73
CA ALA A 193 8.44 6.23 -12.79
C ALA A 193 7.64 5.54 -13.88
N VAL A 194 8.18 4.44 -14.44
CA VAL A 194 7.41 3.51 -15.26
C VAL A 194 6.81 2.46 -14.34
N THR A 195 5.51 2.19 -14.47
CA THR A 195 4.81 1.15 -13.70
C THR A 195 4.34 0.04 -14.62
N MET A 196 4.46 -1.21 -14.18
CA MET A 196 4.02 -2.40 -14.90
C MET A 196 3.23 -3.29 -13.95
N ILE A 197 2.14 -3.89 -14.42
CA ILE A 197 1.31 -4.76 -13.59
C ILE A 197 0.68 -5.91 -14.38
N ASP A 198 0.78 -7.12 -13.85
CA ASP A 198 -0.02 -8.23 -14.35
C ASP A 198 -1.49 -8.03 -13.95
N THR A 199 -2.36 -8.04 -14.94
CA THR A 199 -3.79 -7.72 -14.75
C THR A 199 -4.59 -8.80 -14.04
N THR A 200 -3.98 -9.94 -13.72
CA THR A 200 -4.61 -11.06 -12.99
C THR A 200 -4.00 -11.23 -11.59
N THR A 201 -2.70 -11.50 -11.50
CA THR A 201 -1.96 -11.70 -10.24
C THR A 201 -1.78 -10.41 -9.46
N ARG A 202 -1.87 -9.25 -10.12
CA ARG A 202 -1.59 -7.92 -9.56
C ARG A 202 -0.14 -7.72 -9.16
N LEU A 203 0.77 -8.58 -9.61
CA LEU A 203 2.20 -8.37 -9.42
C LEU A 203 2.59 -7.07 -10.12
N ALA A 204 3.18 -6.14 -9.36
CA ALA A 204 3.61 -4.85 -9.86
C ALA A 204 5.15 -4.73 -9.83
N GLU A 205 5.66 -4.06 -10.86
CA GLU A 205 7.03 -3.55 -10.97
C GLU A 205 6.96 -2.04 -11.17
N MET A 206 7.93 -1.31 -10.64
CA MET A 206 8.09 0.10 -10.91
C MET A 206 9.55 0.51 -10.82
N GLN A 207 9.93 1.48 -11.65
CA GLN A 207 11.29 2.00 -11.70
C GLN A 207 11.26 3.50 -11.95
N ALA A 208 12.02 4.26 -11.15
CA ALA A 208 12.19 5.68 -11.35
C ALA A 208 12.82 5.95 -12.72
N VAL A 209 12.36 7.01 -13.38
CA VAL A 209 12.91 7.50 -14.65
C VAL A 209 13.08 9.01 -14.58
N ALA A 210 14.11 9.53 -15.23
CA ALA A 210 14.30 10.97 -15.39
C ALA A 210 13.31 11.53 -16.42
N ASP A 211 13.19 10.84 -17.56
CA ASP A 211 12.23 11.12 -18.62
C ASP A 211 11.67 9.80 -19.17
N ALA A 212 10.36 9.67 -19.36
CA ALA A 212 9.78 8.45 -19.91
C ALA A 212 9.88 8.45 -21.45
N PHE A 213 11.09 8.27 -22.02
CA PHE A 213 11.23 8.10 -23.46
C PHE A 213 10.94 6.66 -23.90
N SER A 214 10.69 6.47 -25.21
CA SER A 214 10.28 5.16 -25.74
C SER A 214 11.40 4.11 -25.68
N ASP A 215 12.64 4.52 -25.90
CA ASP A 215 13.82 3.66 -25.75
C ASP A 215 14.03 3.23 -24.29
N GLU A 216 13.95 4.17 -23.35
CA GLU A 216 14.07 3.88 -21.92
C GLU A 216 12.95 2.95 -21.43
N THR A 217 11.70 3.23 -21.81
CA THR A 217 10.55 2.40 -21.44
C THR A 217 10.65 0.98 -21.98
N SER A 218 11.11 0.82 -23.22
CA SER A 218 11.37 -0.48 -23.85
C SER A 218 12.45 -1.25 -23.10
N TYR A 219 13.58 -0.59 -22.84
CA TYR A 219 14.69 -1.15 -22.11
C TYR A 219 14.28 -1.59 -20.70
N LEU A 220 13.49 -0.78 -19.99
CA LEU A 220 12.98 -1.12 -18.66
C LEU A 220 12.00 -2.30 -18.72
N PHE A 221 11.11 -2.34 -19.70
CA PHE A 221 10.17 -3.46 -19.85
C PHE A 221 10.88 -4.78 -20.11
N ASP A 222 11.90 -4.78 -20.96
CA ASP A 222 12.74 -5.96 -21.21
C ASP A 222 13.44 -6.44 -19.93
N ARG A 223 14.13 -5.54 -19.23
CA ARG A 223 14.90 -5.82 -18.01
C ARG A 223 14.06 -6.26 -16.82
N LEU A 224 12.97 -5.54 -16.57
CA LEU A 224 12.18 -5.66 -15.34
C LEU A 224 11.05 -6.68 -15.48
N TRP A 225 10.57 -6.91 -16.71
CA TRP A 225 9.49 -7.85 -16.94
C TRP A 225 9.93 -9.06 -17.77
N LEU A 226 10.34 -8.86 -19.02
CA LEU A 226 10.59 -9.96 -19.96
C LEU A 226 11.75 -10.88 -19.52
N CYS A 227 12.73 -10.35 -18.80
CA CYS A 227 13.85 -11.11 -18.24
C CYS A 227 13.52 -11.81 -16.90
N ARG A 228 12.45 -11.44 -16.21
CA ARG A 228 12.15 -11.88 -14.83
C ARG A 228 10.91 -12.76 -14.72
N TYR A 229 9.97 -12.58 -15.63
CA TYR A 229 8.64 -13.19 -15.58
C TYR A 229 8.26 -13.87 -16.90
N PRO A 230 7.26 -14.77 -16.89
CA PRO A 230 6.73 -15.35 -18.11
C PRO A 230 6.32 -14.27 -19.13
N ARG A 231 6.63 -14.54 -20.40
CA ARG A 231 6.30 -13.65 -21.51
C ARG A 231 4.77 -13.48 -21.63
N PRO A 232 4.25 -12.25 -21.67
CA PRO A 232 2.83 -12.03 -21.82
C PRO A 232 2.34 -12.30 -23.24
N GLY A 233 1.05 -12.63 -23.36
CA GLY A 233 0.40 -12.72 -24.67
C GLY A 233 0.09 -11.34 -25.25
N ARG A 234 -0.16 -10.34 -24.39
CA ARG A 234 -0.41 -8.97 -24.80
C ARG A 234 0.03 -7.94 -23.76
N VAL A 235 0.38 -6.75 -24.23
CA VAL A 235 0.72 -5.59 -23.40
C VAL A 235 -0.23 -4.45 -23.69
N MET A 236 -0.81 -3.91 -22.61
CA MET A 236 -1.70 -2.77 -22.60
C MET A 236 -0.89 -1.54 -22.23
N TYR A 237 -0.97 -0.50 -23.03
CA TYR A 237 -0.25 0.77 -22.83
C TYR A 237 -1.06 1.92 -23.44
N ASP A 238 -0.74 3.17 -23.09
CA ASP A 238 -1.47 4.33 -23.65
C ASP A 238 -0.91 4.78 -25.01
N GLN A 239 -1.38 5.89 -25.56
CA GLN A 239 -0.82 6.42 -26.83
C GLN A 239 0.26 7.48 -26.58
N GLY A 240 0.90 7.43 -25.41
CA GLY A 240 2.00 8.28 -25.03
C GLY A 240 3.21 8.16 -25.96
N THR A 241 4.08 9.15 -25.90
CA THR A 241 5.31 9.19 -26.69
C THR A 241 6.33 8.11 -26.30
N GLU A 242 6.23 7.65 -25.05
CA GLU A 242 6.95 6.58 -24.39
C GLU A 242 6.65 5.18 -24.94
N PHE A 243 5.61 5.00 -25.75
CA PHE A 243 5.22 3.71 -26.31
C PHE A 243 5.17 3.72 -27.84
N LYS A 244 6.08 4.47 -28.45
CA LYS A 244 6.19 4.61 -29.90
C LYS A 244 7.13 3.53 -30.46
N LYS A 245 8.05 3.92 -31.34
CA LYS A 245 8.74 3.04 -32.28
C LYS A 245 9.47 1.90 -31.57
N GLU A 246 10.36 2.23 -30.64
CA GLU A 246 11.23 1.27 -29.96
C GLU A 246 10.43 0.26 -29.14
N PHE A 247 9.32 0.72 -28.53
CA PHE A 247 8.47 -0.13 -27.69
C PHE A 247 7.66 -1.11 -28.53
N VAL A 248 7.09 -0.64 -29.64
CA VAL A 248 6.38 -1.49 -30.58
C VAL A 248 7.33 -2.51 -31.23
N GLU A 249 8.52 -2.08 -31.65
CA GLU A 249 9.56 -2.98 -32.21
C GLU A 249 9.96 -4.06 -31.19
N LEU A 250 10.10 -3.70 -29.91
CA LEU A 250 10.34 -4.67 -28.85
C LEU A 250 9.21 -5.70 -28.77
N LEU A 251 7.95 -5.26 -28.68
CA LEU A 251 6.80 -6.17 -28.59
C LEU A 251 6.72 -7.11 -29.80
N GLU A 252 6.92 -6.58 -31.02
CA GLU A 252 6.95 -7.35 -32.26
C GLU A 252 8.06 -8.41 -32.25
N SER A 253 9.28 -8.04 -31.83
CA SER A 253 10.41 -8.98 -31.78
C SER A 253 10.18 -10.16 -30.82
N TYR A 254 9.38 -9.95 -29.77
CA TYR A 254 8.99 -11.00 -28.82
C TYR A 254 7.67 -11.70 -29.19
N GLY A 255 6.99 -11.29 -30.26
CA GLY A 255 5.69 -11.84 -30.67
C GLY A 255 4.55 -11.52 -29.69
N ILE A 256 4.64 -10.38 -29.00
CA ILE A 256 3.67 -9.93 -27.99
C ILE A 256 2.67 -8.99 -28.66
N ALA A 257 1.37 -9.20 -28.44
CA ALA A 257 0.36 -8.34 -29.02
C ALA A 257 0.33 -6.96 -28.33
N ALA A 258 0.53 -5.91 -29.13
CA ALA A 258 0.39 -4.51 -28.70
C ALA A 258 -1.08 -4.11 -28.64
N VAL A 259 -1.54 -3.59 -27.49
CA VAL A 259 -2.92 -3.13 -27.30
C VAL A 259 -2.94 -1.71 -26.73
N PRO A 260 -2.85 -0.68 -27.59
CA PRO A 260 -2.98 0.71 -27.16
C PRO A 260 -4.38 1.00 -26.60
N THR A 261 -4.48 1.76 -25.50
CA THR A 261 -5.74 2.06 -24.80
C THR A 261 -6.61 3.09 -25.56
N THR A 262 -7.24 2.67 -26.66
CA THR A 262 -8.18 3.52 -27.44
C THR A 262 -9.64 3.31 -27.00
N THR A 263 -9.94 3.33 -25.70
CA THR A 263 -11.29 3.03 -25.14
C THR A 263 -11.68 1.53 -25.16
N ARG A 264 -10.96 0.67 -25.89
CA ARG A 264 -11.33 -0.76 -26.13
C ARG A 264 -11.02 -1.74 -24.99
N ASN A 265 -10.26 -1.37 -23.96
CA ASN A 265 -10.03 -2.23 -22.79
C ASN A 265 -10.09 -1.45 -21.46
N PRO A 266 -11.29 -1.02 -21.02
CA PRO A 266 -11.47 -0.25 -19.79
C PRO A 266 -11.02 -1.01 -18.53
N GLN A 267 -10.97 -2.34 -18.58
CA GLN A 267 -10.61 -3.16 -17.43
C GLN A 267 -9.14 -2.98 -17.07
N ALA A 268 -8.23 -3.22 -18.02
CA ALA A 268 -6.79 -3.08 -17.84
C ALA A 268 -6.42 -1.65 -17.43
N ASN A 269 -7.02 -0.64 -18.10
CA ASN A 269 -6.83 0.76 -17.72
C ASN A 269 -7.25 1.01 -16.26
N SER A 270 -8.41 0.52 -15.87
CA SER A 270 -8.90 0.69 -14.49
C SER A 270 -8.07 -0.02 -13.42
N ILE A 271 -7.25 -0.99 -13.81
CA ILE A 271 -6.33 -1.70 -12.93
C ILE A 271 -5.09 -0.86 -12.67
N ILE A 272 -4.45 -0.36 -13.73
CA ILE A 272 -3.23 0.44 -13.59
C ILE A 272 -3.53 1.82 -12.98
N GLU A 273 -4.65 2.45 -13.34
CA GLU A 273 -5.14 3.67 -12.67
C GLU A 273 -5.35 3.46 -11.16
N ARG A 274 -5.84 2.26 -10.78
CA ARG A 274 -6.04 1.90 -9.38
C ARG A 274 -4.72 1.66 -8.68
N LEU A 275 -3.75 1.03 -9.34
CA LEU A 275 -2.38 0.92 -8.85
C LEU A 275 -1.81 2.31 -8.56
N HIS A 276 -1.90 3.24 -9.51
CA HIS A 276 -1.40 4.61 -9.33
C HIS A 276 -2.07 5.33 -8.16
N ARG A 277 -3.39 5.14 -7.96
CA ARG A 277 -4.06 5.69 -6.78
C ARG A 277 -3.49 5.13 -5.48
N VAL A 278 -3.24 3.82 -5.41
CA VAL A 278 -2.63 3.19 -4.22
C VAL A 278 -1.20 3.71 -4.00
N ILE A 279 -0.42 3.89 -5.07
CA ILE A 279 0.92 4.48 -4.97
C ILE A 279 0.83 5.90 -4.39
N ARG A 280 -0.07 6.76 -4.90
CA ARG A 280 -0.28 8.11 -4.37
C ARG A 280 -0.73 8.12 -2.90
N ASP A 281 -1.61 7.19 -2.52
CA ASP A 281 -2.06 7.08 -1.12
C ASP A 281 -0.91 6.71 -0.19
N LYS A 282 -0.02 5.80 -0.62
CA LYS A 282 1.20 5.44 0.12
C LYS A 282 2.20 6.59 0.16
N MET A 283 2.36 7.31 -0.96
CA MET A 283 3.26 8.45 -1.09
C MET A 283 2.97 9.54 -0.06
N ARG A 284 1.69 9.77 0.27
CA ARG A 284 1.27 10.75 1.30
C ARG A 284 1.72 10.39 2.71
N ALA A 285 1.97 9.11 2.98
CA ALA A 285 2.44 8.64 4.27
C ALA A 285 3.97 8.74 4.42
N GLN A 286 4.67 9.28 3.42
CA GLN A 286 6.12 9.36 3.36
C GLN A 286 6.54 10.80 3.02
N GLU A 287 7.70 11.20 3.50
CA GLU A 287 8.30 12.47 3.13
C GLU A 287 9.31 12.22 2.00
N ILE A 288 8.96 12.65 0.79
CA ILE A 288 9.77 12.43 -0.42
C ILE A 288 10.20 13.80 -0.94
N VAL A 289 11.49 14.11 -0.80
CA VAL A 289 12.05 15.43 -1.14
C VAL A 289 13.06 15.32 -2.28
N THR A 290 13.80 14.22 -2.33
CA THR A 290 14.89 13.97 -3.29
C THR A 290 14.55 12.82 -4.26
N HIS A 291 15.38 12.66 -5.30
CA HIS A 291 15.28 11.49 -6.18
C HIS A 291 15.65 10.18 -5.45
N ASP A 292 16.58 10.22 -4.52
CA ASP A 292 16.95 9.05 -3.71
C ASP A 292 15.79 8.62 -2.80
N ASP A 293 15.08 9.59 -2.19
CA ASP A 293 13.85 9.30 -1.42
C ASP A 293 12.78 8.67 -2.32
N TRP A 294 12.67 9.14 -3.55
CA TRP A 294 11.73 8.61 -4.53
C TRP A 294 12.06 7.18 -4.91
N GLU A 295 13.32 6.88 -5.21
CA GLU A 295 13.77 5.52 -5.50
C GLU A 295 13.53 4.61 -4.30
N ASN A 296 13.94 5.00 -3.10
CA ASN A 296 13.70 4.22 -1.88
C ASN A 296 12.21 3.98 -1.64
N PHE A 297 11.38 5.01 -1.85
CA PHE A 297 9.93 4.88 -1.76
C PHE A 297 9.38 3.87 -2.77
N LEU A 298 9.81 3.91 -4.04
CA LEU A 298 9.35 2.98 -5.07
C LEU A 298 9.70 1.53 -4.72
N HIS A 299 10.91 1.28 -4.21
CA HIS A 299 11.32 -0.06 -3.76
C HIS A 299 10.41 -0.57 -2.63
N ASN A 300 10.21 0.26 -1.59
CA ASN A 300 9.36 -0.08 -0.45
C ASN A 300 7.88 -0.24 -0.86
N ALA A 301 7.39 0.62 -1.74
CA ALA A 301 6.03 0.56 -2.25
C ALA A 301 5.80 -0.69 -3.10
N THR A 302 6.79 -1.09 -3.90
CA THR A 302 6.76 -2.34 -4.67
C THR A 302 6.63 -3.55 -3.75
N PHE A 303 7.45 -3.62 -2.70
CA PHE A 303 7.32 -4.66 -1.67
C PHE A 303 5.91 -4.67 -1.06
N ALA A 304 5.43 -3.52 -0.61
CA ALA A 304 4.12 -3.38 0.03
C ALA A 304 2.96 -3.81 -0.89
N LEU A 305 3.02 -3.46 -2.18
CA LEU A 305 2.03 -3.84 -3.17
C LEU A 305 2.05 -5.34 -3.46
N ARG A 306 3.21 -5.99 -3.40
CA ARG A 306 3.33 -7.45 -3.54
C ARG A 306 2.84 -8.21 -2.32
N ALA A 307 2.97 -7.62 -1.15
CA ALA A 307 2.55 -8.21 0.11
C ALA A 307 1.06 -8.02 0.42
N VAL A 308 0.42 -6.96 -0.09
CA VAL A 308 -0.97 -6.59 0.28
C VAL A 308 -1.82 -6.33 -0.94
N HIS A 309 -3.02 -6.92 -0.97
CA HIS A 309 -4.03 -6.51 -1.92
C HIS A 309 -5.45 -6.57 -1.34
N SER A 310 -6.24 -5.50 -1.55
CA SER A 310 -7.58 -5.36 -0.96
C SER A 310 -8.65 -6.22 -1.62
N MET A 311 -8.62 -6.38 -2.95
CA MET A 311 -9.61 -7.18 -3.70
C MET A 311 -9.29 -8.68 -3.69
N LEU A 312 -8.08 -9.08 -4.12
CA LEU A 312 -7.65 -10.48 -4.10
C LEU A 312 -7.71 -11.09 -2.69
N SER A 313 -8.16 -12.33 -2.55
CA SER A 313 -8.15 -13.00 -1.24
C SER A 313 -6.76 -13.41 -0.76
N VAL A 314 -5.75 -13.19 -1.60
CA VAL A 314 -4.35 -13.56 -1.44
C VAL A 314 -3.48 -12.35 -1.77
N SER A 315 -2.23 -12.32 -1.31
CA SER A 315 -1.29 -11.29 -1.75
C SER A 315 -0.85 -11.53 -3.20
N PRO A 316 -0.43 -10.49 -3.95
CA PRO A 316 0.10 -10.68 -5.30
C PRO A 316 1.32 -11.60 -5.33
N ALA A 317 2.18 -11.55 -4.30
CA ALA A 317 3.29 -12.49 -4.16
C ALA A 317 2.80 -13.93 -3.98
N GLN A 318 1.80 -14.18 -3.14
CA GLN A 318 1.20 -15.52 -3.01
C GLN A 318 0.62 -16.02 -4.33
N ALA A 319 -0.07 -15.15 -5.07
CA ALA A 319 -0.65 -15.49 -6.37
C ALA A 319 0.41 -15.80 -7.44
N THR A 320 1.59 -15.17 -7.33
CA THR A 320 2.63 -15.19 -8.36
C THR A 320 3.68 -16.27 -8.07
N PHE A 321 4.19 -16.29 -6.84
CA PHE A 321 5.33 -17.10 -6.41
C PHE A 321 4.91 -18.29 -5.55
N GLY A 322 3.62 -18.40 -5.22
CA GLY A 322 3.12 -19.41 -4.30
C GLY A 322 3.65 -19.24 -2.87
N ARG A 323 4.13 -18.04 -2.51
CA ARG A 323 4.70 -17.72 -1.20
C ARG A 323 4.41 -16.27 -0.82
N ASP A 324 4.28 -16.00 0.47
CA ASP A 324 4.09 -14.65 0.98
C ASP A 324 5.41 -13.87 1.11
N MET A 325 5.34 -12.54 1.02
CA MET A 325 6.53 -11.67 1.10
C MET A 325 7.12 -11.57 2.51
N ILE A 326 6.31 -11.76 3.55
CA ILE A 326 6.69 -11.49 4.95
C ILE A 326 7.06 -12.80 5.63
N PHE A 327 6.18 -13.79 5.56
CA PHE A 327 6.50 -15.15 6.00
C PHE A 327 6.60 -16.04 4.77
N SER A 328 7.68 -16.80 4.61
CA SER A 328 7.84 -17.75 3.49
C SER A 328 6.93 -18.99 3.65
N VAL A 329 5.64 -18.80 3.91
CA VAL A 329 4.64 -19.88 3.98
C VAL A 329 4.17 -20.19 2.57
N GLU A 330 4.21 -21.47 2.21
CA GLU A 330 3.74 -21.94 0.92
C GLU A 330 2.23 -21.74 0.77
N HIS A 331 1.83 -21.35 -0.43
CA HIS A 331 0.48 -21.02 -0.80
C HIS A 331 0.19 -21.53 -2.21
N THR A 332 -0.97 -22.15 -2.39
CA THR A 332 -1.49 -22.49 -3.72
C THR A 332 -2.75 -21.68 -3.96
N THR A 333 -2.74 -20.85 -5.02
CA THR A 333 -3.90 -20.04 -5.39
C THR A 333 -4.86 -20.85 -6.26
N ASP A 334 -6.08 -21.05 -5.76
CA ASP A 334 -7.20 -21.52 -6.57
C ASP A 334 -7.75 -20.37 -7.43
N TRP A 335 -7.36 -20.37 -8.70
CA TRP A 335 -7.75 -19.36 -9.67
C TRP A 335 -9.24 -19.43 -10.04
N HIS A 336 -9.88 -20.60 -9.99
CA HIS A 336 -11.31 -20.73 -10.24
C HIS A 336 -12.12 -20.09 -9.13
N ALA A 337 -11.77 -20.40 -7.88
CA ALA A 337 -12.40 -19.79 -6.72
C ALA A 337 -12.11 -18.28 -6.65
N GLN A 338 -10.90 -17.84 -7.02
CA GLN A 338 -10.55 -16.43 -7.08
C GLN A 338 -11.38 -15.68 -8.14
N HIS A 339 -11.54 -16.27 -9.32
CA HIS A 339 -12.36 -15.72 -10.39
C HIS A 339 -13.83 -15.59 -9.95
N ALA A 340 -14.41 -16.63 -9.37
CA ALA A 340 -15.78 -16.61 -8.85
C ALA A 340 -15.98 -15.51 -7.78
N ARG A 341 -15.02 -15.36 -6.85
CA ARG A 341 -15.03 -14.28 -5.85
C ARG A 341 -14.95 -12.90 -6.48
N ASN A 342 -14.08 -12.72 -7.48
CA ASN A 342 -13.95 -11.45 -8.19
C ASN A 342 -15.25 -11.06 -8.89
N ILE A 343 -15.91 -12.00 -9.56
CA ILE A 343 -17.23 -11.79 -10.19
C ILE A 343 -18.25 -11.36 -9.13
N GLU A 344 -18.36 -12.12 -8.03
CA GLU A 344 -19.34 -11.81 -6.99
C GLU A 344 -19.07 -10.44 -6.33
N GLN A 345 -17.80 -10.09 -6.13
CA GLN A 345 -17.44 -8.79 -5.58
C GLN A 345 -17.75 -7.64 -6.54
N VAL A 346 -17.47 -7.81 -7.84
CA VAL A 346 -17.87 -6.85 -8.87
C VAL A 346 -19.39 -6.70 -8.89
N ARG A 347 -20.14 -7.81 -8.86
CA ARG A 347 -21.61 -7.82 -8.81
C ARG A 347 -22.14 -7.09 -7.58
N LYS A 348 -21.65 -7.42 -6.37
CA LYS A 348 -22.02 -6.75 -5.13
C LYS A 348 -21.71 -5.25 -5.14
N ASN A 349 -20.54 -4.87 -5.65
CA ASN A 349 -20.15 -3.46 -5.75
C ASN A 349 -21.07 -2.72 -6.73
N ASN A 350 -21.35 -3.29 -7.90
CA ASN A 350 -22.27 -2.71 -8.88
C ASN A 350 -23.68 -2.57 -8.29
N LEU A 351 -24.20 -3.59 -7.63
CA LEU A 351 -25.51 -3.55 -6.95
C LEU A 351 -25.55 -2.46 -5.87
N ARG A 352 -24.53 -2.38 -5.01
CA ARG A 352 -24.45 -1.37 -3.94
C ARG A 352 -24.38 0.05 -4.49
N GLU A 353 -23.57 0.27 -5.53
CA GLU A 353 -23.43 1.59 -6.14
C GLU A 353 -24.66 2.00 -6.95
N ASN A 354 -25.42 1.04 -7.49
CA ASN A 354 -26.68 1.30 -8.18
C ASN A 354 -27.86 1.47 -7.20
N ALA A 355 -27.85 0.83 -6.03
CA ALA A 355 -28.88 1.00 -5.00
C ALA A 355 -28.94 2.43 -4.43
N GLY A 356 -27.85 3.19 -4.52
CA GLY A 356 -27.80 4.61 -4.16
C GLY A 356 -28.27 5.57 -5.24
N ARG A 357 -28.81 5.07 -6.37
CA ARG A 357 -29.21 5.87 -7.53
C ARG A 357 -30.70 5.67 -7.78
N ARG A 358 -31.49 6.75 -7.71
CA ARG A 358 -32.92 6.70 -8.10
C ARG A 358 -33.02 6.51 -9.61
N ALA A 359 -34.07 5.79 -10.02
CA ALA A 359 -34.39 5.43 -11.40
C ALA A 359 -34.55 6.66 -12.30
#